data_AF-A0A1V3RXI5-F1
#
_entry.id   AF-A0A1V3RXI5-F1
#
_cell.length_a   1.000
_cell.length_b   1.000
_cell.length_c   1.000
_cell.angle_alpha   90.00
_cell.angle_beta   90.00
_cell.angle_gamma   90.00
#
_symmetry.space_group_name_H-M   'P 1'
#
loop_
_entity.id
_entity.type
_entity.pdbx_description
1 polymer ?
#
loop_
_entity_poly.entity_id
_entity_poly.type
_entity_poly.pdbx_seq_one_letter_code
_entity_poly.pdbx_strand_id
1 'polypeptide(L)' 'MPIPSHTHPCWSRAASGGLARIQTTNLAMQLLAKRIERSTDPVSQKAGEILAFFTKWERILASEVDQISRI' A
#
# COMPACT_ATOMS: atom_id res chain seq x y z
N MET A 1 8.93 -8.30 -8.13
CA MET A 1 8.56 -7.30 -9.15
C MET A 1 9.00 -5.94 -8.64
N PRO A 2 9.43 -5.01 -9.51
CA PRO A 2 9.85 -3.69 -9.08
C PRO A 2 8.66 -2.91 -8.50
N ILE A 3 8.89 -2.20 -7.40
CA ILE A 3 7.90 -1.33 -6.78
C ILE A 3 7.50 -0.22 -7.78
N PRO A 4 6.19 0.04 -7.98
CA PRO A 4 5.73 1.13 -8.81
C PRO A 4 6.30 2.48 -8.36
N SER A 5 6.60 3.37 -9.32
CA SER A 5 7.13 4.72 -9.02
C SER A 5 6.21 5.50 -8.07
N HIS A 6 6.77 6.48 -7.35
CA HIS A 6 5.99 7.30 -6.40
C HIS A 6 4.80 8.01 -7.05
N THR A 7 4.92 8.35 -8.33
CA THR A 7 3.89 9.03 -9.13
C THR A 7 2.81 8.07 -9.64
N HIS A 8 2.94 6.76 -9.44
CA HIS A 8 1.98 5.80 -9.96
C HIS A 8 0.64 5.92 -9.20
N PRO A 9 -0.50 6.00 -9.91
CA PRO A 9 -1.81 6.20 -9.29
C PRO A 9 -2.25 5.06 -8.37
N CYS A 10 -1.61 3.88 -8.46
CA CYS A 10 -1.88 2.74 -7.59
C CYS A 10 -1.73 3.10 -6.10
N TRP A 11 -0.79 3.97 -5.73
CA TRP A 11 -0.58 4.37 -4.33
C TRP A 11 -1.72 5.24 -3.80
N SER A 12 -2.24 6.14 -4.64
CA SER A 12 -3.41 6.94 -4.32
C SER A 12 -4.67 6.08 -4.21
N ARG A 13 -4.85 5.10 -5.12
CA ARG A 13 -5.96 4.14 -5.04
C ARG A 13 -5.85 3.24 -3.81
N ALA A 14 -4.65 2.75 -3.50
CA ALA A 14 -4.38 1.99 -2.29
C ALA A 14 -4.76 2.81 -1.04
N ALA A 15 -4.30 4.06 -0.95
CA ALA A 15 -4.61 4.98 0.14
C ALA A 15 -6.10 5.36 0.25
N SER A 16 -6.84 5.33 -0.86
CA SER A 16 -8.27 5.68 -0.90
C SER A 16 -9.21 4.51 -0.55
N GLY A 17 -8.67 3.32 -0.26
CA GLY A 17 -9.45 2.12 0.08
C GLY A 17 -9.13 0.89 -0.78
N GLY A 18 -8.22 1.00 -1.74
CA GLY A 18 -7.72 -0.14 -2.52
C GLY A 18 -6.98 -1.17 -1.66
N LEU A 19 -6.39 -0.74 -0.53
CA LEU A 19 -5.71 -1.63 0.42
C LEU A 19 -6.62 -2.74 0.97
N ALA A 20 -7.91 -2.47 1.16
CA ALA A 20 -8.87 -3.45 1.67
C ALA A 20 -9.17 -4.57 0.65
N ARG A 21 -8.87 -4.36 -0.64
CA ARG A 21 -9.07 -5.35 -1.70
C ARG A 21 -7.89 -6.31 -1.87
N ILE A 22 -6.76 -6.01 -1.26
CA ILE A 22 -5.55 -6.82 -1.35
C ILE A 22 -5.69 -8.00 -0.41
N GLN A 23 -5.52 -9.21 -0.94
CA GLN A 23 -5.43 -10.41 -0.13
C GLN A 23 -4.01 -10.54 0.38
N THR A 24 -3.83 -10.36 1.69
CA THR A 24 -2.54 -10.49 2.37
C THR A 24 -2.71 -11.30 3.65
N THR A 25 -1.80 -12.26 3.84
CA THR A 25 -1.61 -13.00 5.10
C THR A 25 -0.67 -12.27 6.06
N ASN A 26 -0.09 -11.15 5.62
CA ASN A 26 0.92 -10.42 6.36
C ASN A 26 0.27 -9.47 7.38
N LEU A 27 0.45 -9.75 8.66
CA LEU A 27 -0.15 -8.96 9.74
C LEU A 27 0.26 -7.48 9.67
N ALA A 28 1.50 -7.18 9.29
CA ALA A 28 1.97 -5.81 9.18
C ALA A 28 1.17 -5.02 8.13
N MET A 29 0.80 -5.68 7.03
CA MET A 29 -0.01 -5.10 5.97
C MET A 29 -1.46 -4.85 6.42
N GLN A 30 -2.05 -5.80 7.16
CA GLN A 30 -3.39 -5.65 7.74
C GLN A 30 -3.44 -4.52 8.77
N LEU A 31 -2.41 -4.38 9.60
CA LEU A 31 -2.30 -3.29 10.57
C LEU A 31 -2.12 -1.94 9.86
N LEU A 32 -1.33 -1.89 8.80
CA LEU A 32 -1.15 -0.68 8.00
C LEU A 32 -2.48 -0.26 7.33
N ALA A 33 -3.20 -1.20 6.72
CA ALA A 33 -4.51 -0.94 6.13
C ALA A 33 -5.48 -0.34 7.15
N LYS A 34 -5.61 -0.95 8.34
CA LYS A 34 -6.43 -0.41 9.43
C LYS A 34 -5.98 0.97 9.91
N ARG A 35 -4.66 1.21 9.97
CA ARG A 35 -4.12 2.52 10.36
C ARG A 35 -4.46 3.59 9.34
N ILE A 36 -4.38 3.28 8.04
CA ILE A 36 -4.71 4.20 6.95
C ILE A 36 -6.21 4.46 6.84
N GLU A 37 -7.05 3.44 7.08
CA GLU A 37 -8.50 3.60 7.16
C GLU A 37 -8.91 4.54 8.31
N ARG A 38 -8.23 4.42 9.47
CA ARG A 38 -8.52 5.27 10.64
C ARG A 38 -7.85 6.64 10.60
N SER A 39 -6.79 6.79 9.81
CA SER A 39 -6.09 8.07 9.66
C SER A 39 -6.99 9.07 8.92
N THR A 40 -7.05 10.30 9.42
CA THR A 40 -7.68 11.46 8.75
C THR A 40 -6.71 12.23 7.87
N ASP A 41 -5.49 11.71 7.68
CA ASP A 41 -4.46 12.36 6.88
C ASP A 41 -4.84 12.39 5.40
N PRO A 42 -4.36 13.40 4.65
CA PRO A 42 -4.61 13.49 3.22
C PRO A 42 -4.09 12.26 2.47
N VAL A 43 -4.78 11.88 1.40
CA VAL A 43 -4.49 10.70 0.57
C VAL A 43 -3.06 10.70 0.04
N SER A 44 -2.49 11.87 -0.26
CA SER A 44 -1.09 12.03 -0.68
C SER A 44 -0.10 11.60 0.40
N GLN A 45 -0.36 11.94 1.66
CA GLN A 45 0.50 11.57 2.78
C GLN A 45 0.40 10.07 3.06
N LYS A 46 -0.81 9.52 3.03
CA LYS A 46 -1.07 8.08 3.13
C LYS A 46 -0.35 7.30 2.01
N ALA A 47 -0.43 7.76 0.77
CA ALA A 47 0.25 7.15 -0.37
C ALA A 47 1.78 7.11 -0.17
N GLY A 48 2.37 8.18 0.36
CA GLY A 48 3.78 8.22 0.73
C GLY A 48 4.16 7.20 1.81
N GLU A 49 3.34 7.06 2.86
CA GLU A 49 3.57 6.05 3.90
C GLU A 49 3.47 4.62 3.36
N ILE A 50 2.49 4.34 2.50
CA ILE A 50 2.34 3.04 1.85
C ILE A 50 3.59 2.72 1.03
N LEU A 51 4.02 3.64 0.17
CA LEU A 51 5.21 3.47 -0.66
C LEU A 51 6.45 3.20 0.20
N ALA A 52 6.67 3.99 1.26
CA ALA A 52 7.82 3.82 2.15
C ALA A 52 7.80 2.45 2.83
N PHE A 53 6.62 1.98 3.24
CA PHE A 53 6.45 0.65 3.81
C PHE A 53 6.76 -0.46 2.81
N PHE A 54 6.21 -0.39 1.59
CA PHE A 54 6.48 -1.39 0.55
C PHE A 54 7.93 -1.38 0.10
N THR A 55 8.58 -0.22 0.03
CA THR A 55 10.02 -0.09 -0.24
C THR A 55 10.85 -0.76 0.84
N LYS A 56 10.48 -0.59 2.10
CA LYS A 56 11.20 -1.24 3.21
C LYS A 56 11.04 -2.76 3.21
N TRP A 57 9.88 -3.26 2.80
CA TRP A 57 9.49 -4.66 2.91
C TRP A 57 9.34 -5.38 1.55
N GLU A 58 9.96 -4.84 0.49
CA GLU A 58 9.80 -5.31 -0.90
C GLU A 58 10.01 -6.82 -1.05
N ARG A 59 11.03 -7.35 -0.36
CA ARG A 59 11.39 -8.77 -0.41
C ARG A 59 10.32 -9.69 0.17
N ILE A 60 9.54 -9.21 1.14
CA ILE A 60 8.52 -10.00 1.84
C ILE A 60 7.14 -9.78 1.19
N LEU A 61 6.88 -8.57 0.69
CA LEU A 61 5.59 -8.14 0.16
C LEU A 61 5.51 -8.18 -1.37
N ALA A 62 6.38 -8.95 -2.02
CA ALA A 62 6.44 -8.98 -3.49
C ALA A 62 5.11 -9.39 -4.15
N SER A 63 4.34 -10.26 -3.49
CA SER A 63 2.99 -10.67 -3.92
C SER A 63 1.96 -9.53 -3.80
N GLU A 64 2.03 -8.76 -2.72
CA GLU A 64 1.12 -7.65 -2.44
C GLU A 64 1.44 -6.45 -3.33
N VAL A 65 2.71 -6.23 -3.68
CA VAL A 65 3.11 -5.21 -4.66
C VAL A 65 2.52 -5.52 -6.03
N ASP A 66 2.53 -6.79 -6.45
CA ASP A 66 1.90 -7.22 -7.71
C ASP A 66 0.37 -7.07 -7.67
N GLN A 67 -0.27 -7.25 -6.51
CA GLN A 67 -1.70 -6.96 -6.37
C GLN A 67 -1.98 -5.45 -6.41
N ILE A 68 -1.14 -4.62 -5.77
CA ILE A 68 -1.26 -3.15 -5.78
C ILE A 68 -1.06 -2.57 -7.18
N SER A 69 -0.13 -3.10 -7.96
CA SER A 69 0.10 -2.60 -9.31
C SER A 69 -1.10 -2.83 -10.25
N ARG A 70 -2.02 -3.74 -9.88
CA ARG A 70 -3.20 -4.12 -10.68
C ARG A 70 -4.51 -3.42 -10.29
N ILE A 71 -4.53 -2.65 -9.19
CA ILE A 71 -5.69 -1.86 -8.73
C ILE A 71 -5.66 -0.43 -9.25
#